data_AF-A0A1I8CB82-F1
#
_entry.id   AF-A0A1I8CB82-F1
#
_cell.length_a   1.000
_cell.length_b   1.000
_cell.length_c   1.000
_cell.angle_alpha   90.00
_cell.angle_beta   90.00
_cell.angle_gamma   90.00
#
_symmetry.space_group_name_H-M   'P 1'
#
loop_
_entity.id
_entity.type
_entity.pdbx_description
1 polymer ?
#
loop_
_entity_poly.entity_id
_entity_poly.type
_entity_poly.pdbx_seq_one_letter_code
_entity_poly.pdbx_strand_id
1 'polypeptide(L)'
;MKVCQPFFGCQSNGNSFKTVLECRQKCQDVKRAEANVSRYELSQLCNATYTPNLKIDIEKCDKEKMCKNNYVCLNSTCCPKKEYVCSLQFDSGKEVEENKHEGRYAYNQAAKQCFRFSYFRSQGNFNNFRTCKDAVDYCKTN
;
A
#
# COMPACT_ATOMS: atom_id res chain seq x y z
N MET A 1 9.34 4.53 12.35
CA MET A 1 9.68 4.07 13.71
C MET A 1 9.79 2.54 13.71
N LYS A 2 10.74 1.98 14.45
CA LYS A 2 10.84 0.52 14.71
C LYS A 2 10.10 0.25 16.02
N VAL A 3 9.09 -0.61 16.01
CA VAL A 3 8.22 -0.86 17.18
C VAL A 3 7.96 -2.35 17.31
N CYS A 4 8.08 -2.88 18.51
CA CYS A 4 7.66 -4.23 18.88
C CYS A 4 6.20 -4.19 19.34
N GLN A 5 5.32 -4.98 18.70
CA GLN A 5 3.89 -5.00 19.01
C GLN A 5 3.41 -6.43 19.30
N PRO A 6 2.53 -6.62 20.29
CA PRO A 6 1.87 -7.91 20.50
C PRO A 6 1.04 -8.33 19.29
N PHE A 7 0.98 -9.63 19.01
CA PHE A 7 0.11 -10.21 18.00
C PHE A 7 -0.37 -11.59 18.46
N PHE A 8 -1.50 -12.06 17.91
CA PHE A 8 -2.02 -13.41 18.14
C PHE A 8 -1.95 -14.20 16.83
N GLY A 9 -1.37 -15.40 16.86
CA GLY A 9 -1.23 -16.25 15.67
C GLY A 9 -0.57 -17.60 16.00
N CYS A 10 -0.79 -18.59 15.14
CA CYS A 10 -0.37 -19.98 15.38
C CYS A 10 0.84 -20.42 14.53
N GLN A 11 1.27 -19.61 13.56
CA GLN A 11 2.45 -19.88 12.74
C GLN A 11 3.55 -18.91 13.10
N SER A 12 4.51 -19.38 13.89
CA SER A 12 5.70 -18.61 14.24
C SER A 12 6.63 -18.52 13.03
N ASN A 13 7.04 -17.30 12.69
CA ASN A 13 8.16 -17.07 11.78
C ASN A 13 9.34 -16.49 12.57
N GLY A 14 10.47 -16.20 11.91
CA GLY A 14 11.67 -15.65 12.56
C GLY A 14 11.49 -14.26 13.21
N ASN A 15 10.30 -13.66 13.15
CA ASN A 15 9.95 -12.36 13.75
C ASN A 15 8.83 -12.51 14.81
N SER A 16 8.94 -13.55 15.64
CA SER A 16 8.04 -13.87 16.75
C SER A 16 8.88 -14.03 18.02
N PHE A 17 8.62 -13.21 19.04
CA PHE A 17 9.43 -13.14 20.26
C PHE A 17 8.56 -13.24 21.50
N LYS A 18 9.05 -13.91 22.55
CA LYS A 18 8.29 -14.09 23.80
C LYS A 18 8.22 -12.82 24.63
N THR A 19 9.21 -11.94 24.49
CA THR A 19 9.31 -10.71 25.28
C THR A 19 9.60 -9.50 24.40
N VAL A 20 9.19 -8.31 24.88
CA VAL A 20 9.51 -7.04 24.23
C VAL A 20 11.01 -6.77 24.19
N LEU A 21 11.77 -7.26 25.17
CA LEU A 21 13.23 -7.08 25.23
C LEU A 21 13.92 -7.86 24.11
N GLU A 22 13.56 -9.13 23.93
CA GLU A 22 14.09 -9.99 22.88
C GLU A 22 13.79 -9.43 21.49
N CYS A 23 12.54 -8.97 21.27
CA CYS A 23 12.16 -8.28 20.03
C CYS A 23 13.01 -7.03 19.79
N ARG A 24 13.20 -6.18 20.81
CA ARG A 24 13.99 -4.96 20.67
C ARG A 24 15.43 -5.27 20.33
N GLN A 25 16.08 -6.20 21.04
CA GLN A 25 17.47 -6.58 20.78
C GLN A 25 17.67 -7.16 19.39
N LYS A 26 16.77 -8.05 18.93
CA LYS A 26 16.86 -8.66 17.59
C LYS A 26 16.55 -7.69 16.46
N CYS A 27 15.69 -6.69 16.69
CA CYS A 27 15.26 -5.74 15.66
C CYS A 27 15.91 -4.34 15.76
N GLN A 28 16.79 -4.11 16.74
CA GLN A 28 17.39 -2.81 17.05
C GLN A 28 18.10 -2.17 15.84
N ASP A 29 18.90 -2.97 15.14
CA ASP A 29 19.80 -2.51 14.07
C ASP A 29 19.32 -2.90 12.67
N VAL A 30 18.12 -3.48 12.57
CA VAL A 30 17.52 -3.78 11.26
C VAL A 30 17.34 -2.46 10.53
N LYS A 31 18.23 -2.16 9.58
CA LYS A 31 18.05 -1.03 8.67
C LYS A 31 16.72 -1.29 7.99
N ARG A 32 15.81 -0.32 8.13
CA ARG A 32 14.61 -0.34 7.30
C ARG A 32 15.14 -0.40 5.88
N ALA A 33 14.71 -1.36 5.07
CA ALA A 33 14.83 -1.20 3.63
C ALA A 33 14.27 0.20 3.36
N GLU A 34 15.14 1.12 2.93
CA GLU A 34 14.65 2.38 2.41
C GLU A 34 13.74 1.93 1.28
N ALA A 35 12.43 2.00 1.52
CA ALA A 35 11.48 1.94 0.43
C ALA A 35 11.79 3.20 -0.36
N ASN A 36 12.77 3.07 -1.26
CA ASN A 36 13.16 4.04 -2.25
C ASN A 36 12.02 4.05 -3.24
N VAL A 37 10.93 4.70 -2.82
CA VAL A 37 9.93 5.35 -3.65
C VAL A 37 8.96 6.05 -2.71
N SER A 38 9.00 7.38 -2.78
CA SER A 38 7.98 8.28 -2.26
C SER A 38 6.64 7.98 -2.94
N ARG A 39 5.52 8.00 -2.20
CA ARG A 39 4.11 7.86 -2.66
C ARG A 39 3.79 8.29 -4.09
N TYR A 40 4.48 9.32 -4.57
CA TYR A 40 4.33 9.94 -5.89
C TYR A 40 4.98 9.13 -7.03
N GLU A 41 6.13 8.53 -6.81
CA GLU A 41 6.99 8.00 -7.87
C GLU A 41 6.37 6.76 -8.55
N LEU A 42 5.70 5.88 -7.80
CA LEU A 42 4.96 4.75 -8.40
C LEU A 42 3.76 5.22 -9.21
N SER A 43 2.97 6.18 -8.70
CA SER A 43 1.79 6.69 -9.41
C SER A 43 2.16 7.31 -10.77
N GLN A 44 3.30 8.02 -10.83
CA GLN A 44 3.82 8.59 -12.07
C GLN A 44 4.31 7.51 -13.03
N LEU A 45 5.09 6.53 -12.57
CA LEU A 45 5.57 5.42 -13.40
C LEU A 45 4.42 4.60 -14.01
N CYS A 46 3.30 4.52 -13.29
CA CYS A 46 2.13 3.75 -13.66
C CYS A 46 1.02 4.55 -14.35
N ASN A 47 1.25 5.83 -14.65
CA ASN A 47 0.25 6.75 -15.20
C ASN A 47 -1.09 6.68 -14.43
N ALA A 48 -1.03 6.65 -13.11
CA ALA A 48 -2.18 6.43 -12.23
C ALA A 48 -2.36 7.58 -11.24
N THR A 49 -3.57 7.70 -10.69
CA THR A 49 -3.93 8.76 -9.72
C THR A 49 -4.04 8.25 -8.29
N TYR A 50 -3.86 6.94 -8.05
CA TYR A 50 -3.78 6.40 -6.69
C TYR A 50 -2.50 6.92 -6.00
N THR A 51 -2.58 7.21 -4.70
CA THR A 51 -1.43 7.75 -3.94
C THR A 51 -1.32 7.18 -2.52
N PRO A 52 -1.37 5.85 -2.33
CA PRO A 52 -1.25 5.28 -1.00
C PRO A 52 0.19 5.44 -0.45
N ASN A 53 0.34 5.43 0.87
CA ASN A 53 1.64 5.36 1.52
C ASN A 53 2.07 3.93 1.83
N LEU A 54 2.31 3.17 0.76
CA LEU A 54 2.78 1.80 0.85
C LEU A 54 4.30 1.76 0.96
N LYS A 55 4.81 0.86 1.80
CA LYS A 55 6.24 0.51 1.85
C LYS A 55 6.40 -0.75 1.02
N ILE A 56 6.49 -0.60 -0.29
CA ILE A 56 6.63 -1.72 -1.23
C ILE A 56 7.92 -1.56 -2.02
N ASP A 57 8.58 -2.68 -2.30
CA ASP A 57 9.69 -2.71 -3.24
C ASP A 57 9.11 -2.68 -4.65
N ILE A 58 9.52 -1.70 -5.46
CA ILE A 58 9.06 -1.60 -6.84
C ILE A 58 9.71 -2.71 -7.66
N GLU A 59 8.89 -3.65 -8.11
CA GLU A 59 9.32 -4.69 -9.01
C GLU A 59 9.51 -4.14 -10.43
N LYS A 60 10.72 -4.30 -10.98
CA LYS A 60 11.02 -4.02 -12.39
C LYS A 60 10.66 -5.22 -13.26
N CYS A 61 10.32 -4.92 -14.51
CA CYS A 61 9.93 -5.89 -15.53
C CYS A 61 10.52 -5.52 -16.90
N ASP A 62 10.65 -6.53 -17.74
CA ASP A 62 11.15 -6.44 -19.10
C ASP A 62 10.58 -7.63 -19.92
N LYS A 63 11.21 -7.97 -21.05
CA LYS A 63 10.78 -9.08 -21.91
C LYS A 63 10.99 -10.46 -21.29
N GLU A 64 11.94 -10.59 -20.37
CA GLU A 64 12.35 -11.85 -19.74
C GLU A 64 11.68 -12.01 -18.37
N LYS A 65 11.43 -10.91 -17.68
CA LYS A 65 10.80 -10.87 -16.37
C LYS A 65 9.38 -10.31 -16.43
N MET A 66 8.41 -11.21 -16.31
CA MET A 66 6.99 -10.87 -16.24
C MET A 66 6.57 -10.41 -14.84
N CYS A 67 5.61 -9.49 -14.79
CA CYS A 67 4.98 -9.08 -13.53
C CYS A 67 4.09 -10.18 -12.96
N LYS A 68 3.93 -10.17 -11.64
CA LYS A 68 2.99 -11.05 -10.92
C LYS A 68 1.53 -10.81 -11.35
N ASN A 69 0.66 -11.76 -11.01
CA ASN A 69 -0.78 -11.61 -11.18
C ASN A 69 -1.28 -10.29 -10.61
N ASN A 70 -2.25 -9.67 -11.29
CA ASN A 70 -2.79 -8.33 -11.00
C ASN A 70 -1.86 -7.14 -11.25
N TYR A 71 -0.69 -7.37 -11.84
CA TYR A 71 0.22 -6.30 -12.29
C TYR A 71 0.43 -6.35 -13.80
N VAL A 72 0.83 -5.23 -14.38
CA VAL A 72 1.16 -5.04 -15.79
C VAL A 72 2.47 -4.28 -15.90
N CYS A 73 3.30 -4.63 -16.87
CA CYS A 73 4.57 -3.94 -17.09
C CYS A 73 4.34 -2.61 -17.82
N LEU A 74 4.61 -1.49 -17.16
CA LEU A 74 4.56 -0.13 -17.72
C LEU A 74 5.87 0.58 -17.38
N ASN A 75 6.53 1.21 -18.36
CA ASN A 75 7.79 1.93 -18.15
C ASN A 75 8.84 1.09 -17.36
N SER A 76 9.02 -0.17 -17.76
CA SER A 76 9.88 -1.17 -17.09
C SER A 76 9.57 -1.40 -15.61
N THR A 77 8.35 -1.10 -15.18
CA THR A 77 7.88 -1.17 -13.79
C THR A 77 6.57 -1.96 -13.71
N CYS A 78 6.46 -2.86 -12.73
CA CYS A 78 5.23 -3.59 -12.47
C CYS A 78 4.22 -2.71 -11.75
N CYS A 79 3.19 -2.33 -12.49
CA CYS A 79 2.11 -1.46 -12.04
C CYS A 79 0.85 -2.29 -11.76
N PRO A 80 0.14 -2.05 -10.65
CA PRO A 80 -1.12 -2.73 -10.37
C PRO A 80 -2.14 -2.41 -11.47
N LYS A 81 -2.82 -3.44 -11.97
CA LYS A 81 -3.86 -3.31 -13.00
C LYS A 81 -5.02 -2.48 -12.46
N LYS A 82 -5.65 -1.69 -13.32
CA LYS A 82 -6.82 -0.86 -12.97
C LYS A 82 -7.94 -1.70 -12.37
N GLU A 83 -8.24 -2.85 -12.97
CA GLU A 83 -9.30 -3.76 -12.50
C GLU A 83 -9.01 -4.27 -11.09
N TYR A 84 -7.73 -4.58 -10.82
CA TYR A 84 -7.31 -4.99 -9.49
C TYR A 84 -7.49 -3.85 -8.49
N VAL A 85 -6.93 -2.67 -8.76
CA VAL A 85 -7.04 -1.50 -7.86
C VAL A 85 -8.50 -1.19 -7.54
N CYS A 86 -9.37 -1.16 -8.54
CA CYS A 86 -10.77 -0.77 -8.40
C CYS A 86 -11.66 -1.85 -7.79
N SER A 87 -11.18 -3.10 -7.72
CA SER A 87 -11.87 -4.21 -7.04
C SER A 87 -11.63 -4.24 -5.53
N LEU A 88 -10.59 -3.55 -5.04
CA LEU A 88 -10.22 -3.58 -3.63
C LEU A 88 -11.25 -2.79 -2.79
N GLN A 89 -11.49 -3.24 -1.56
CA GLN A 89 -12.17 -2.41 -0.55
C GLN A 89 -11.22 -1.30 -0.07
N PHE A 90 -11.74 -0.24 0.56
CA PHE A 90 -10.86 0.73 1.21
C PHE A 90 -10.13 0.07 2.39
N ASP A 91 -8.92 0.55 2.68
CA ASP A 91 -8.15 0.10 3.83
C ASP A 91 -7.52 1.34 4.50
N SER A 92 -7.95 1.59 5.74
CA SER A 92 -7.47 2.69 6.58
C SER A 92 -5.99 2.58 6.90
N GLY A 93 -5.40 1.40 6.70
CA GLY A 93 -4.02 1.11 7.05
C GLY A 93 -3.83 1.04 8.56
N LYS A 94 -2.62 1.32 9.01
CA LYS A 94 -2.22 1.19 10.41
C LYS A 94 -1.82 2.53 11.01
N GLU A 95 -2.32 2.79 12.20
CA GLU A 95 -1.88 3.93 13.01
C GLU A 95 -0.42 3.72 13.46
N VAL A 96 0.43 4.66 13.07
CA VAL A 96 1.87 4.67 13.41
C VAL A 96 2.28 5.90 14.21
N GLU A 97 1.44 6.93 14.20
CA GLU A 97 1.55 8.17 14.96
C GLU A 97 0.14 8.48 15.48
N GLU A 98 0.01 8.72 16.78
CA GLU A 98 -1.30 8.94 17.43
C GLU A 98 -2.07 10.10 16.78
N ASN A 99 -3.35 9.88 16.52
CA ASN A 99 -4.29 10.87 15.97
C ASN A 99 -3.93 11.40 14.57
N LYS A 100 -2.90 10.86 13.91
CA LYS A 100 -2.46 11.34 12.60
C LYS A 100 -3.10 10.55 11.48
N HIS A 101 -4.20 11.10 10.95
CA HIS A 101 -4.93 10.55 9.83
C HIS A 101 -5.11 11.58 8.71
N GLU A 102 -5.60 11.14 7.56
CA GLU A 102 -5.91 11.98 6.40
C GLU A 102 -7.21 11.50 5.76
N GLY A 103 -8.08 12.42 5.34
CA GLY A 103 -9.24 12.06 4.53
C GLY A 103 -8.79 11.64 3.13
N ARG A 104 -9.17 10.42 2.72
CA ARG A 104 -8.88 9.85 1.40
C ARG A 104 -10.17 9.32 0.77
N TYR A 105 -10.11 9.00 -0.51
CA TYR A 105 -11.25 8.48 -1.26
C TYR A 105 -10.92 7.10 -1.82
N ALA A 106 -11.90 6.20 -1.80
CA ALA A 106 -11.84 4.90 -2.44
C ALA A 106 -13.05 4.76 -3.36
N TYR A 107 -12.88 4.08 -4.49
CA TYR A 107 -13.99 3.76 -5.39
C TYR A 107 -14.68 2.48 -4.95
N ASN A 108 -16.02 2.49 -4.91
CA ASN A 108 -16.82 1.30 -4.70
C ASN A 108 -17.48 0.88 -6.02
N GLN A 109 -17.11 -0.30 -6.50
CA GLN A 109 -17.57 -0.79 -7.80
C GLN A 109 -19.03 -1.25 -7.81
N ALA A 110 -19.58 -1.71 -6.69
CA ALA A 110 -20.99 -2.09 -6.57
C ALA A 110 -21.90 -0.86 -6.63
N ALA A 111 -21.53 0.19 -5.91
CA ALA A 111 -22.30 1.43 -5.84
C ALA A 111 -21.93 2.45 -6.94
N LYS A 112 -20.90 2.17 -7.74
CA LYS A 112 -20.39 3.04 -8.83
C LYS A 112 -20.09 4.48 -8.38
N GLN A 113 -19.63 4.62 -7.12
CA GLN A 113 -19.37 5.91 -6.49
C GLN A 113 -18.11 5.85 -5.63
N CYS A 114 -17.55 7.02 -5.32
CA CYS A 114 -16.46 7.16 -4.38
C CYS A 114 -17.00 7.26 -2.94
N PHE A 115 -16.20 6.84 -1.96
CA PHE A 115 -16.45 7.08 -0.55
C PHE A 115 -15.22 7.67 0.12
N ARG A 116 -15.46 8.60 1.06
CA ARG A 116 -14.40 9.16 1.90
C ARG A 116 -14.12 8.24 3.09
N PHE A 117 -12.85 7.99 3.38
CA PHE A 117 -12.40 7.23 4.55
C PHE A 117 -11.21 7.89 5.24
N SER A 118 -10.93 7.49 6.48
CA SER A 118 -9.78 7.96 7.26
C SER A 118 -8.58 7.05 7.00
N TYR A 119 -7.49 7.61 6.48
CA TYR A 119 -6.26 6.89 6.20
C TYR A 119 -5.16 7.27 7.19
N PHE A 120 -4.62 6.28 7.91
CA PHE A 120 -3.57 6.46 8.92
C PHE A 120 -2.16 6.66 8.35
N ARG A 121 -2.06 6.89 7.04
CA ARG A 121 -0.81 7.23 6.35
C ARG A 121 0.25 6.13 6.42
N SER A 122 -0.09 4.91 6.79
CA SER A 122 0.82 3.76 6.71
C SER A 122 0.05 2.51 6.32
N GLN A 123 0.62 1.70 5.43
CA GLN A 123 -0.05 0.51 4.88
C GLN A 123 -1.31 0.91 4.09
N GLY A 124 -2.37 0.11 4.10
CA GLY A 124 -3.50 0.31 3.21
C GLY A 124 -3.32 -0.42 1.88
N ASN A 125 -4.04 0.04 0.87
CA ASN A 125 -3.96 -0.53 -0.47
C ASN A 125 -4.07 0.55 -1.56
N PHE A 126 -4.06 0.14 -2.83
CA PHE A 126 -4.06 1.05 -3.98
C PHE A 126 -5.40 1.75 -4.24
N ASN A 127 -6.53 1.29 -3.68
CA ASN A 127 -7.81 2.00 -3.78
C ASN A 127 -7.85 3.18 -2.78
N ASN A 128 -6.95 4.14 -2.99
CA ASN A 128 -6.68 5.26 -2.10
C ASN A 128 -6.25 6.47 -2.92
N PHE A 129 -7.18 7.40 -3.07
CA PHE A 129 -7.08 8.60 -3.90
C PHE A 129 -7.19 9.86 -3.06
N ARG A 130 -6.61 10.97 -3.55
CA ARG A 130 -6.67 12.26 -2.86
C ARG A 130 -8.03 12.94 -3.01
N THR A 131 -8.67 12.79 -4.16
CA THR A 131 -10.01 13.32 -4.43
C THR A 131 -10.96 12.24 -4.90
N CYS A 132 -12.26 12.46 -4.70
CA CYS A 132 -13.30 11.61 -5.28
C CYS A 132 -13.19 11.55 -6.81
N LYS A 133 -12.89 12.70 -7.44
CA LYS A 133 -12.71 12.79 -8.90
C LYS A 133 -11.59 11.87 -9.38
N ASP A 134 -10.44 11.86 -8.71
CA ASP A 134 -9.33 10.96 -9.07
C ASP A 134 -9.74 9.49 -8.99
N ALA A 135 -10.50 9.10 -7.95
CA ALA A 135 -10.99 7.74 -7.78
C ALA A 135 -11.97 7.35 -8.88
N VAL A 136 -12.90 8.25 -9.21
CA VAL A 136 -13.91 8.04 -10.25
C VAL A 136 -13.28 8.02 -11.63
N ASP A 137 -12.44 9.00 -11.98
CA ASP A 137 -11.77 9.09 -13.28
C ASP A 137 -10.85 7.87 -13.50
N TYR A 138 -10.17 7.40 -12.44
CA TYR A 138 -9.34 6.22 -12.54
C TYR A 138 -10.17 4.93 -12.65
N CYS A 139 -11.25 4.76 -11.89
CA CYS A 139 -11.97 3.48 -11.80
C CYS A 139 -13.23 3.36 -12.66
N LYS A 140 -13.88 4.46 -13.02
CA LYS A 140 -14.89 4.44 -14.08
C LYS A 140 -14.15 4.43 -15.41
N THR A 141 -14.09 3.26 -16.02
CA THR A 141 -13.97 3.18 -17.49
C THR A 141 -15.37 3.33 -18.07
N ASN A 142 -15.51 4.12 -19.15
CA ASN A 142 -16.66 4.02 -20.05
C ASN A 142 -16.77 2.60 -20.61
#